data_AF-A0A101JC07-F1
#
_entry.id   AF-A0A101JC07-F1
#
_cell.length_a   1.000
_cell.length_b   1.000
_cell.length_c   1.000
_cell.angle_alpha   90.00
_cell.angle_beta   90.00
_cell.angle_gamma   90.00
#
_symmetry.space_group_name_H-M   'P 1'
#
loop_
_entity.id
_entity.type
_entity.pdbx_description
1 polymer ?
#
loop_
_entity_poly.entity_id
_entity_poly.type
_entity_poly.pdbx_seq_one_letter_code
_entity_poly.pdbx_strand_id
1 'polypeptide(L)' 'MFRVPGNQLLRVMGRFDGAYGRFMYHCHLLEHEDMGMMRPFVVMPPEALKFDHGGHGEGHTG' A
#
# COMPACT_ATOMS: atom_id res chain seq x y z
N MET A 1 6.89 11.53 2.43
CA MET A 1 5.55 12.14 2.47
C MET A 1 5.32 12.93 1.19
N PHE A 2 4.35 12.53 0.37
CA PHE A 2 4.01 13.25 -0.86
C PHE A 2 2.70 14.03 -0.65
N ARG A 3 2.67 15.32 -1.02
CA ARG A 3 1.45 16.11 -0.96
C ARG A 3 0.65 15.94 -2.24
N VAL A 4 -0.62 15.56 -2.12
CA VAL A 4 -1.58 15.49 -3.23
C VAL A 4 -2.68 16.53 -2.98
N PRO A 5 -2.64 17.68 -3.66
CA PRO A 5 -3.73 18.67 -3.61
C PRO A 5 -5.07 18.10 -4.12
N GLY A 6 -6.16 18.78 -3.76
CA GLY A 6 -7.50 18.41 -4.23
C GLY A 6 -7.59 18.37 -5.76
N ASN A 7 -8.35 17.40 -6.28
CA ASN A 7 -8.58 17.16 -7.70
C ASN A 7 -7.30 16.91 -8.53
N GLN A 8 -6.26 16.37 -7.90
CA GLN A 8 -5.03 15.98 -8.58
C GLN A 8 -4.74 14.48 -8.43
N LEU A 9 -4.03 13.95 -9.41
CA LEU A 9 -3.49 12.59 -9.40
C LEU A 9 -1.97 12.68 -9.48
N LEU A 10 -1.27 11.95 -8.62
CA LEU A 10 0.18 11.86 -8.58
C LEU A 10 0.62 10.44 -8.97
N ARG A 11 1.64 10.33 -9.83
CA ARG A 11 2.34 9.07 -10.12
C ARG A 11 3.68 9.08 -9.39
N VAL A 12 3.95 8.01 -8.65
CA VAL A 12 5.19 7.81 -7.89
C VAL A 12 5.83 6.49 -8.32
N MET A 13 7.15 6.46 -8.42
CA MET A 13 7.93 5.25 -8.67
C MET A 13 8.97 5.09 -7.57
N GLY A 14 9.02 3.92 -6.94
CA GLY A 14 9.99 3.58 -5.91
C GLY A 14 10.47 2.15 -6.09
N ARG A 15 11.72 1.88 -5.67
CA ARG A 15 12.30 0.54 -5.62
C ARG A 15 12.25 0.05 -4.18
N PHE A 16 11.65 -1.12 -3.96
CA PHE A 16 11.65 -1.79 -2.66
C PHE A 16 12.88 -2.71 -2.60
N ASP A 17 13.84 -2.38 -1.73
CA ASP A 17 15.10 -3.10 -1.56
C ASP A 17 15.52 -3.12 -0.09
N GLY A 18 16.31 -4.12 0.30
CA GLY A 18 16.90 -4.22 1.64
C GLY A 18 16.00 -4.73 2.78
N ALA A 19 14.70 -4.90 2.56
CA ALA A 19 13.79 -5.48 3.55
C ALA A 19 12.58 -6.19 2.93
N TYR A 20 12.10 -7.23 3.61
CA TYR A 20 10.88 -7.98 3.27
C TYR A 20 9.92 -7.98 4.47
N GLY A 21 8.62 -7.93 4.22
CA GLY A 21 7.60 -7.86 5.27
C GLY A 21 6.34 -7.12 4.85
N ARG A 22 5.47 -6.86 5.84
CA ARG A 22 4.24 -6.08 5.69
C ARG A 22 4.50 -4.64 6.11
N PHE A 23 4.17 -3.71 5.21
CA PHE A 23 4.37 -2.28 5.38
C PHE A 23 3.05 -1.53 5.19
N MET A 24 3.01 -0.27 5.62
CA MET A 24 1.83 0.59 5.51
C MET A 24 2.07 1.72 4.51
N TYR A 25 1.02 2.09 3.80
CA TYR A 25 0.92 3.40 3.17
C TYR A 25 -0.40 4.05 3.59
N HIS A 26 -0.36 5.34 3.93
CA HIS A 26 -1.51 6.04 4.47
C HIS A 26 -1.42 7.55 4.21
N CYS A 27 -2.55 8.23 4.40
CA CYS A 27 -2.54 9.67 4.58
C CYS A 27 -1.84 9.99 5.91
N HIS A 28 -0.91 10.94 5.91
CA HIS A 28 -0.16 11.30 7.12
C HIS A 28 -0.83 12.43 7.92
N LEU A 29 -2.15 12.57 7.76
CA LEU A 29 -3.02 13.33 8.65
C LEU A 29 -3.61 12.32 9.64
N LEU A 30 -3.32 12.48 10.92
CA LEU A 30 -3.60 11.48 11.95
C LEU A 30 -5.07 11.12 12.03
N GLU A 31 -5.96 12.11 11.94
CA GLU A 31 -7.40 11.89 11.95
C GLU A 31 -7.84 11.00 10.78
N HIS A 32 -7.26 11.19 9.60
CA HIS A 32 -7.57 10.34 8.44
C HIS A 32 -6.98 8.94 8.57
N GLU A 33 -5.78 8.83 9.12
CA GLU A 33 -5.13 7.54 9.43
C GLU A 33 -5.97 6.70 10.39
N ASP A 34 -6.37 7.29 11.52
CA ASP A 34 -7.19 6.66 12.56
C ASP A 34 -8.58 6.30 12.04
N MET A 35 -9.13 7.09 11.11
CA MET A 35 -10.37 6.78 10.40
C MET A 35 -10.21 5.75 9.26
N GLY A 36 -9.03 5.16 9.09
CA GLY A 36 -8.80 4.04 8.18
C GLY A 36 -8.31 4.40 6.78
N MET A 37 -7.83 5.63 6.55
CA MET A 37 -7.09 5.99 5.32
C MET A 37 -5.65 5.42 5.32
N MET A 38 -5.55 4.14 5.68
CA MET A 38 -4.33 3.35 5.79
C MET A 38 -4.54 1.98 5.16
N ARG A 39 -3.56 1.52 4.38
CA ARG A 39 -3.60 0.21 3.74
C ARG A 39 -2.26 -0.52 3.86
N PRO A 40 -2.30 -1.84 4.10
CA PRO A 40 -1.10 -2.66 4.10
C PRO A 40 -0.69 -3.03 2.67
N PHE A 41 0.61 -3.27 2.48
CA PHE A 41 1.16 -3.99 1.34
C PHE A 41 2.29 -4.90 1.80
N VAL A 42 2.61 -5.93 1.02
CA VAL A 42 3.67 -6.89 1.36
C VAL A 42 4.78 -6.80 0.33
N VAL A 43 6.01 -6.72 0.82
CA VAL A 43 7.23 -6.87 0.02
C VAL A 43 7.82 -8.25 0.33
N MET A 44 7.96 -9.09 -0.70
CA MET A 44 8.47 -10.45 -0.56
C MET A 44 9.59 -10.71 -1.57
N PRO A 45 10.48 -11.68 -1.29
CA PRO A 45 11.43 -12.15 -2.27
C PRO A 45 10.71 -12.65 -3.54
N PRO A 46 11.27 -12.43 -4.74
CA PRO A 46 10.72 -12.93 -6.01
C PRO A 46 10.43 -14.43 -6.01
N GLU A 47 11.21 -15.21 -5.26
CA GLU A 47 11.07 -16.65 -5.14
C GLU A 47 9.82 -17.03 -4.35
N ALA A 48 9.48 -16.24 -3.32
CA ALA A 48 8.33 -16.48 -2.44
C ALA A 48 6.99 -16.10 -3.11
N LEU A 49 7.01 -15.12 -4.01
CA LEU A 49 5.84 -14.71 -4.80
C LEU A 49 5.19 -15.87 -5.58
N LYS A 50 5.94 -16.91 -5.94
CA LYS A 50 5.44 -18.09 -6.66
C LYS A 50 4.43 -18.92 -5.85
N PHE A 51 4.45 -18.77 -4.53
CA PHE A 51 3.60 -19.51 -3.61
C PHE A 51 2.46 -18.66 -3.04
N ASP A 52 2.34 -17.40 -3.48
CA ASP A 52 1.24 -16.54 -3.09
C ASP A 52 -0.04 -17.01 -3.81
N HIS A 53 -0.89 -17.74 -3.08
CA HIS A 53 -2.20 -18.19 -3.53
C HIS A 53 -3.21 -17.02 -3.49
N GLY A 54 -2.90 -15.92 -4.20
CA GLY A 54 -3.85 -14.90 -4.61
C GLY A 54 -4.88 -14.48 -3.57
N GLY A 55 -4.46 -14.12 -2.36
CA GLY A 55 -5.32 -13.55 -1.33
C GLY A 55 -5.57 -12.05 -1.53
N HIS A 56 -5.85 -11.62 -2.76
CA HIS A 56 -6.34 -10.25 -2.99
C HIS A 56 -7.80 -10.21 -2.53
N GLY A 57 -8.00 -9.61 -1.36
CA GLY A 57 -9.30 -9.49 -0.70
C GLY A 57 -10.43 -9.13 -1.65
N GLU A 58 -11.55 -9.80 -1.42
CA GLU A 58 -12.81 -9.64 -2.13
C GLU A 58 -13.12 -8.18 -2.45
N GLY A 59 -13.49 -7.97 -3.71
CA GLY A 59 -14.12 -6.73 -4.15
C GLY A 59 -15.38 -6.48 -3.32
N HIS A 60 -15.39 -5.38 -2.59
CA HIS A 60 -16.63 -4.72 -2.22
C HIS A 60 -17.20 -4.06 -3.49
N THR A 61 -17.89 -4.86 -4.30
CA THR A 61 -18.89 -4.35 -5.24
C THR A 61 -20.05 -3.83 -4.39
N GLY A 62 -20.29 -2.53 -4.46
CA GLY A 62 -21.63 -1.99 -4.27
C GLY A 62 -22.50 -2.30 -5.48
#